data_AF-A0A2D6CS79-F1
#
_entry.id   AF-A0A2D6CS79-F1
#
_cell.length_a   1.000
_cell.length_b   1.000
_cell.length_c   1.000
_cell.angle_alpha   90.00
_cell.angle_beta   90.00
_cell.angle_gamma   90.00
#
_symmetry.space_group_name_H-M   'P 1'
#
loop_
_entity.id
_entity.type
_entity.pdbx_description
1 polymer ?
#
loop_
_entity_poly.entity_id
_entity_poly.type
_entity_poly.pdbx_seq_one_letter_code
_entity_poly.pdbx_strand_id
1 'polypeptide(L)'
;MTPIQHNLLLRALILTGLILFGFYLSGEQGLLSLTLESDRSRISTVILALYTLLSIHWLYLVMDLSAAQKALDEACPLLEQATSGGLTSSNSRVSIGDKMLPAGIFSDYLRDLLKKTSSLPEGDLDHGILLQALGDRLMAKHSLGHFATDMLLKLGLLGTIIGFIMMLTPVGELTDFDANVLQQLLGQMSGGMAVALFTTLSGLVTSTLLGLQYQLLDAAAVRFVDRVAVSVDVLVLPMLSRKERSAE
;
A
#
# COMPACT_ATOMS: atom_id res chain seq x y z
N MET A 1 12.71 27.99 -0.15
CA MET A 1 11.95 27.11 -1.06
C MET A 1 10.95 26.33 -0.22
N THR A 2 9.67 26.72 -0.27
CA THR A 2 8.60 26.06 0.50
C THR A 2 8.45 24.60 0.01
N PRO A 3 8.61 23.59 0.88
CA PRO A 3 8.53 22.20 0.44
C PRO A 3 7.11 21.90 -0.02
N ILE A 4 7.00 21.30 -1.21
CA ILE A 4 5.73 20.98 -1.86
C ILE A 4 4.96 19.99 -0.96
N GLN A 5 3.90 20.48 -0.31
CA GLN A 5 3.10 19.80 0.73
C GLN A 5 2.34 18.53 0.29
N HIS A 6 2.50 18.08 -0.96
CA HIS A 6 1.74 16.95 -1.53
C HIS A 6 2.57 16.02 -2.43
N ASN A 7 3.87 15.84 -2.16
CA ASN A 7 4.72 15.01 -3.04
C ASN A 7 4.24 13.55 -3.13
N LEU A 8 3.75 12.97 -2.03
CA LEU A 8 3.30 11.57 -2.01
C LEU A 8 1.97 11.39 -2.73
N LEU A 9 0.93 12.14 -2.34
CA LEU A 9 -0.39 12.05 -2.94
C LEU A 9 -0.32 12.37 -4.44
N LEU A 10 0.43 13.39 -4.84
CA LEU A 10 0.61 13.73 -6.25
C LEU A 10 1.27 12.59 -7.04
N ARG A 11 2.35 12.00 -6.54
CA ARG A 11 3.01 10.85 -7.19
C ARG A 11 2.06 9.66 -7.31
N ALA A 12 1.27 9.40 -6.26
CA ALA A 12 0.28 8.34 -6.27
C ALA A 12 -0.84 8.61 -7.30
N LEU A 13 -1.36 9.83 -7.37
CA LEU A 13 -2.37 10.23 -8.35
C LEU A 13 -1.85 10.14 -9.78
N ILE A 14 -0.59 10.54 -10.03
CA ILE A 14 0.06 10.39 -11.33
C ILE A 14 0.16 8.91 -11.70
N LEU A 15 0.59 8.05 -10.77
CA LEU A 15 0.68 6.61 -11.00
C LEU A 15 -0.71 6.03 -11.30
N THR A 16 -1.73 6.32 -10.50
CA THR A 16 -3.11 5.88 -10.74
C THR A 16 -3.64 6.39 -12.08
N GLY A 17 -3.38 7.65 -12.42
CA GLY A 17 -3.78 8.23 -13.70
C GLY A 17 -3.13 7.52 -14.89
N LEU A 18 -1.84 7.23 -14.81
CA LEU A 18 -1.11 6.47 -15.84
C LEU A 18 -1.70 5.06 -16.01
N ILE A 19 -2.00 4.39 -14.89
CA ILE A 19 -2.60 3.07 -14.88
C ILE A 19 -4.00 3.09 -15.51
N LEU A 20 -4.86 4.00 -15.07
CA LEU A 20 -6.21 4.17 -15.63
C LEU A 20 -6.18 4.47 -17.12
N PHE A 21 -5.24 5.31 -17.55
CA PHE A 21 -5.02 5.58 -18.97
C PHE A 21 -4.59 4.33 -19.74
N GLY A 22 -3.71 3.51 -19.17
CA GLY A 22 -3.34 2.22 -19.75
C GLY A 22 -4.52 1.26 -19.89
N PHE A 23 -5.36 1.13 -18.85
CA PHE A 23 -6.59 0.34 -18.90
C PHE A 23 -7.59 0.88 -19.92
N TYR A 24 -7.75 2.20 -20.02
CA TYR A 24 -8.60 2.85 -21.02
C TYR A 24 -8.15 2.52 -22.45
N LEU A 25 -6.86 2.67 -22.75
CA LEU A 25 -6.31 2.37 -24.07
C LEU A 25 -6.44 0.88 -24.43
N SER A 26 -6.26 0.00 -23.44
CA SER A 26 -6.47 -1.44 -23.62
C SER A 26 -7.95 -1.80 -23.82
N GLY A 27 -8.87 -1.03 -23.23
CA GLY A 27 -10.32 -1.13 -23.46
C GLY A 27 -10.71 -0.71 -24.88
N GLU A 28 -10.23 0.44 -25.34
CA GLU A 28 -10.47 0.96 -26.71
C GLU A 28 -9.95 0.01 -27.80
N GLN A 29 -8.82 -0.66 -27.55
CA GLN A 29 -8.29 -1.68 -28.48
C GLN A 29 -9.04 -3.02 -28.43
N GLY A 30 -10.05 -3.16 -27.56
CA GLY A 30 -10.80 -4.41 -27.37
C GLY A 30 -10.01 -5.52 -26.67
N LEU A 31 -8.81 -5.25 -26.12
CA LEU A 31 -8.02 -6.24 -25.40
C LEU A 31 -8.72 -6.70 -24.11
N LEU A 32 -9.35 -5.78 -23.39
CA LEU A 32 -10.09 -6.10 -22.17
C LEU A 32 -11.29 -6.99 -22.45
N SER A 33 -12.10 -6.66 -23.46
CA SER A 33 -13.23 -7.48 -23.87
C SER A 33 -12.76 -8.84 -24.38
N LEU A 34 -11.69 -8.89 -25.19
CA LEU A 34 -11.10 -10.14 -25.66
C LEU A 34 -10.66 -11.05 -24.51
N THR A 35 -10.00 -10.48 -23.49
CA THR A 35 -9.55 -11.21 -22.31
C THR A 35 -10.74 -11.78 -21.53
N LEU A 36 -11.78 -10.98 -21.33
CA LEU A 36 -12.98 -11.35 -20.56
C LEU A 36 -13.90 -12.35 -21.30
N GLU A 37 -13.98 -12.27 -22.62
CA GLU A 37 -14.76 -13.19 -23.44
C GLU A 37 -14.03 -14.52 -23.67
N SER A 38 -12.71 -14.46 -23.85
CA SER A 38 -11.89 -15.66 -24.06
C SER A 38 -11.73 -16.48 -22.79
N ASP A 39 -11.76 -15.85 -21.62
CA ASP A 39 -11.69 -16.54 -20.34
C ASP A 39 -13.05 -17.10 -19.88
N ARG A 40 -13.37 -18.32 -20.35
CA ARG A 40 -14.53 -19.08 -19.86
C ARG A 40 -14.47 -19.44 -18.38
N SER A 41 -13.28 -19.52 -17.77
CA SER A 41 -13.13 -19.86 -16.35
C SER A 41 -13.55 -18.72 -15.41
N ARG A 42 -13.66 -17.49 -15.95
CA ARG A 42 -13.98 -16.24 -15.23
C ARG A 42 -12.93 -15.84 -14.18
N ILE A 43 -11.75 -16.47 -14.17
CA ILE A 43 -10.68 -16.18 -13.22
C ILE A 43 -10.08 -14.79 -13.50
N SER A 44 -9.92 -14.39 -14.75
CA SER A 44 -9.45 -13.05 -15.12
C SER A 44 -10.38 -11.96 -14.59
N THR A 45 -11.69 -12.19 -14.57
CA THR A 45 -12.65 -11.25 -13.96
C THR A 45 -12.41 -11.12 -12.45
N VAL A 46 -12.16 -12.23 -11.76
CA VAL A 46 -11.83 -12.25 -10.33
C VAL A 46 -10.51 -11.52 -10.07
N ILE A 47 -9.48 -11.76 -10.89
CA ILE A 47 -8.18 -11.09 -10.82
C ILE A 47 -8.36 -9.57 -10.96
N LEU A 48 -9.11 -9.11 -11.97
CA LEU A 48 -9.37 -7.69 -12.19
C LEU A 48 -10.19 -7.04 -11.06
N ALA A 49 -11.19 -7.74 -10.54
CA ALA A 49 -11.99 -7.26 -9.42
C ALA A 49 -11.14 -7.11 -8.15
N LEU A 50 -10.34 -8.14 -7.83
CA LEU A 50 -9.43 -8.14 -6.70
C LEU A 50 -8.38 -7.02 -6.83
N TYR A 51 -7.78 -6.87 -8.00
CA TYR A 51 -6.86 -5.78 -8.32
C TYR A 51 -7.49 -4.40 -8.06
N THR A 52 -8.70 -4.18 -8.55
CA THR A 52 -9.40 -2.89 -8.40
C THR A 52 -9.66 -2.57 -6.92
N LEU A 53 -10.15 -3.54 -6.15
CA LEU A 53 -10.40 -3.38 -4.71
C LEU A 53 -9.11 -3.05 -3.94
N LEU A 54 -8.03 -3.76 -4.24
CA LEU A 54 -6.73 -3.56 -3.59
C LEU A 54 -6.06 -2.25 -4.00
N SER A 55 -6.27 -1.81 -5.24
CA SER A 55 -5.78 -0.52 -5.72
C SER A 55 -6.51 0.64 -5.04
N ILE A 56 -7.82 0.50 -4.82
CA ILE A 56 -8.61 1.43 -4.00
C ILE A 56 -8.10 1.42 -2.55
N HIS A 57 -7.88 0.24 -1.96
CA HIS A 57 -7.33 0.11 -0.60
C HIS A 57 -5.96 0.79 -0.46
N TRP A 58 -5.08 0.60 -1.44
CA TRP A 58 -3.80 1.27 -1.51
C TRP A 58 -3.95 2.79 -1.55
N LEU A 59 -4.88 3.32 -2.34
CA LEU A 59 -5.11 4.76 -2.43
C LEU A 59 -5.56 5.34 -1.09
N TYR A 60 -6.41 4.62 -0.35
CA TYR A 60 -6.80 5.01 1.02
C TYR A 60 -5.60 5.04 1.98
N LEU A 61 -4.70 4.04 1.93
CA LEU A 61 -3.49 4.02 2.75
C LEU A 61 -2.53 5.18 2.40
N VAL A 62 -2.40 5.52 1.12
CA VAL A 62 -1.62 6.67 0.67
C VAL A 62 -2.19 7.97 1.25
N MET A 63 -3.52 8.12 1.27
CA MET A 63 -4.16 9.30 1.85
C MET A 63 -3.91 9.40 3.36
N ASP A 64 -4.03 8.30 4.10
CA ASP A 64 -3.74 8.21 5.54
C ASP A 64 -2.29 8.62 5.84
N LEU A 65 -1.33 8.05 5.10
CA LEU A 65 0.08 8.36 5.27
C LEU A 65 0.43 9.80 4.84
N SER A 66 -0.19 10.31 3.77
CA SER A 66 0.00 11.69 3.35
C SER A 66 -0.54 12.69 4.37
N ALA A 67 -1.65 12.38 5.03
CA ALA A 67 -2.18 13.18 6.13
C ALA A 67 -1.24 13.17 7.34
N ALA A 68 -0.66 12.02 7.68
CA ALA A 68 0.34 11.90 8.74
C ALA A 68 1.62 12.70 8.44
N GLN A 69 2.12 12.65 7.19
CA GLN A 69 3.26 13.46 6.74
C GLN A 69 2.97 14.97 6.88
N LYS A 70 1.77 15.40 6.49
CA LYS A 70 1.35 16.79 6.63
C LYS A 70 1.31 17.25 8.09
N ALA A 71 0.76 16.41 8.98
CA ALA A 71 0.71 16.71 10.41
C ALA A 71 2.11 16.87 11.02
N LEU A 72 3.08 16.05 10.59
CA LEU A 72 4.48 16.18 10.98
C LEU A 72 5.10 17.49 10.46
N ASP A 73 4.93 17.79 9.17
CA ASP A 73 5.47 19.01 8.55
C ASP A 73 4.89 20.29 9.17
N GLU A 74 3.62 20.28 9.61
CA GLU A 74 3.01 21.38 10.36
C GLU A 74 3.48 21.46 11.82
N ALA A 75 3.83 20.33 12.44
CA ALA A 75 4.28 20.28 13.82
C ALA A 75 5.74 20.73 13.98
N CYS A 76 6.64 20.39 13.06
CA CYS A 76 8.07 20.76 13.13
C CYS A 76 8.33 22.26 13.38
N PRO A 77 7.76 23.22 12.62
CA PRO A 77 7.99 24.64 12.88
C PRO A 77 7.39 25.11 14.22
N LEU A 78 6.32 24.47 14.69
CA LEU A 78 5.73 24.75 16.00
C LEU A 78 6.63 24.23 17.13
N LEU A 79 7.25 23.06 16.94
CA LEU A 79 8.24 22.49 17.84
C LEU A 79 9.51 23.35 17.91
N GLU A 80 9.99 23.88 16.79
CA GLU A 80 11.15 24.78 16.77
C GLU A 80 10.89 26.09 17.54
N GLN A 81 9.66 26.61 17.49
CA GLN A 81 9.27 27.87 18.14
C GLN A 81 8.81 27.68 19.59
N ALA A 82 8.39 26.47 19.97
CA ALA A 82 7.94 26.18 21.33
C ALA A 82 9.12 26.26 22.31
N THR A 83 8.93 26.96 23.43
CA THR A 83 9.94 27.00 24.50
C THR A 83 9.86 25.72 25.35
N SER A 84 10.95 25.36 26.04
CA SER A 84 11.02 24.22 26.97
C SER A 84 9.81 24.19 27.92
N GLY A 85 8.91 23.23 27.72
CA GLY A 85 7.63 23.11 28.46
C GLY A 85 6.35 23.24 27.61
N GLY A 86 6.44 23.62 26.33
CA GLY A 86 5.27 23.81 25.46
C GLY A 86 4.56 22.52 25.00
N LEU A 87 5.15 21.36 25.24
CA LEU A 87 4.54 20.06 24.95
C LEU A 87 3.70 19.60 26.14
N THR A 88 2.37 19.69 26.01
CA THR A 88 1.44 19.22 27.03
C THR A 88 0.46 18.22 26.44
N SER A 89 0.14 17.20 27.23
CA SER A 89 -0.88 16.21 26.91
C SER A 89 -2.07 16.48 27.82
N SER A 90 -3.18 16.94 27.25
CA SER A 90 -4.43 17.19 27.98
C SER A 90 -5.58 16.45 27.29
N ASN A 91 -6.36 15.69 28.07
CA ASN A 91 -7.50 14.90 27.60
C ASN A 91 -7.23 14.06 26.34
N SER A 92 -6.18 13.22 26.37
CA SER A 92 -5.88 12.28 25.27
C SER A 92 -5.54 12.96 23.93
N ARG A 93 -5.09 14.22 23.94
CA ARG A 93 -4.58 14.91 22.74
C ARG A 93 -3.32 15.70 23.09
N VAL A 94 -2.38 15.74 22.15
CA VAL A 94 -1.11 16.44 22.32
C VAL A 94 -1.23 17.85 21.74
N SER A 95 -0.80 18.83 22.52
CA SER A 95 -0.76 20.24 22.11
C SER A 95 0.68 20.73 22.16
N ILE A 96 1.06 21.51 21.15
CA ILE A 96 2.34 22.22 21.10
C ILE A 96 2.03 23.71 21.27
N GLY A 97 2.34 24.24 22.46
CA GLY A 97 1.92 25.58 22.86
C GLY A 97 0.39 25.71 22.89
N ASP A 98 -0.14 26.68 22.16
CA ASP A 98 -1.58 26.99 22.07
C ASP A 98 -2.32 26.21 20.96
N LYS A 99 -1.61 25.36 20.21
CA LYS A 99 -2.16 24.68 19.02
C LYS A 99 -2.32 23.18 19.28
N MET A 100 -3.56 22.69 19.16
CA MET A 100 -3.88 21.26 19.24
C MET A 100 -3.49 20.55 17.95
N LEU A 101 -2.79 19.41 18.07
CA LEU A 101 -2.46 18.60 16.91
C LEU A 101 -3.69 17.82 16.41
N PRO A 102 -3.82 17.64 15.08
CA PRO A 102 -4.79 16.71 14.52
C PRO A 102 -4.56 15.30 15.08
N ALA A 103 -5.64 14.55 15.32
CA ALA A 103 -5.51 13.16 15.69
C ALA A 103 -4.93 12.37 14.50
N GLY A 104 -3.90 11.58 14.76
CA GLY A 104 -3.24 10.77 13.74
C GLY A 104 -2.00 10.05 14.26
N ILE A 105 -1.36 9.31 13.37
CA ILE A 105 -0.21 8.44 13.65
C ILE A 105 0.89 9.20 14.42
N PHE A 106 1.20 10.43 13.98
CA PHE A 106 2.21 11.27 14.63
C PHE A 106 1.80 11.76 16.03
N SER A 107 0.53 12.17 16.21
CA SER A 107 0.06 12.65 17.52
C SER A 107 0.00 11.54 18.57
N ASP A 108 -0.33 10.31 18.15
CA ASP A 108 -0.36 9.14 19.03
C ASP A 108 1.05 8.72 19.44
N TYR A 109 1.98 8.73 18.49
CA TYR A 109 3.39 8.52 18.77
C TYR A 109 3.97 9.57 19.74
N LEU A 110 3.66 10.87 19.53
CA LEU A 110 4.13 11.94 20.43
C LEU A 110 3.51 11.80 21.84
N ARG A 111 2.27 11.30 21.92
CA ARG A 111 1.61 11.00 23.20
C ARG A 111 2.30 9.86 23.94
N ASP A 112 2.63 8.78 23.23
CA ASP A 112 3.30 7.62 23.82
C ASP A 112 4.72 7.99 24.29
N LEU A 113 5.40 8.85 23.54
CA LEU A 113 6.67 9.45 23.96
C LEU A 113 6.52 10.27 25.24
N LEU A 114 5.54 11.19 25.29
CA LEU A 114 5.29 12.03 26.49
C LEU A 114 4.91 11.20 27.72
N LYS A 115 4.11 10.14 27.56
CA LYS A 115 3.78 9.20 28.65
C LYS A 115 5.01 8.45 29.16
N LYS A 116 5.92 8.05 28.27
CA LYS A 116 7.18 7.40 28.64
C LYS A 116 8.06 8.36 29.43
N THR A 117 8.21 9.60 28.99
CA THR A 117 9.01 10.61 29.70
C THR A 117 8.43 10.99 31.06
N SER A 118 7.10 11.09 31.22
CA SER A 118 6.51 11.41 32.53
C SER A 118 6.60 10.28 33.56
N SER A 119 6.94 9.06 33.13
CA SER A 119 6.94 7.86 33.98
C SER A 119 8.35 7.37 34.34
N LEU A 120 9.40 7.92 33.74
CA LEU A 120 10.80 7.56 33.97
C LEU A 120 11.53 8.72 34.68
N PRO A 121 12.02 8.56 35.92
CA PRO A 121 12.60 9.67 36.68
C PRO A 121 14.00 10.09 36.27
N GLU A 122 14.81 9.21 35.66
CA GLU A 122 16.18 9.51 35.25
C GLU A 122 16.68 8.33 34.41
N GLY A 123 16.86 8.52 33.10
CA GLY A 123 17.37 7.49 32.22
C GLY A 123 17.32 7.92 30.77
N ASP A 124 18.36 7.57 30.01
CA ASP A 124 18.49 7.82 28.58
C ASP A 124 17.17 7.47 27.87
N LEU A 125 16.54 8.46 27.25
CA LEU A 125 15.25 8.31 26.57
C LEU A 125 15.47 7.50 25.30
N ASP A 126 15.60 6.18 25.45
CA ASP A 126 15.76 5.27 24.31
C ASP A 126 14.40 5.18 23.59
N HIS A 127 14.25 6.06 22.62
CA HIS A 127 13.07 6.16 21.78
C HIS A 127 13.08 5.08 20.67
N GLY A 128 14.19 4.34 20.48
CA GLY A 128 14.33 3.33 19.43
C GLY A 128 13.20 2.30 19.41
N ILE A 129 12.72 1.85 20.57
CA ILE A 129 11.62 0.89 20.69
C ILE A 129 10.29 1.46 20.17
N LEU A 130 9.99 2.73 20.44
CA LEU A 130 8.75 3.38 19.99
C LEU A 130 8.79 3.65 18.49
N LEU A 131 9.95 4.05 17.96
CA LEU A 131 10.17 4.23 16.54
C LEU A 131 10.06 2.91 15.78
N GLN A 132 10.63 1.83 16.32
CA GLN A 132 10.52 0.49 15.76
C GLN A 132 9.06 0.02 15.77
N ALA A 133 8.34 0.20 16.88
CA ALA A 133 6.92 -0.13 16.95
C ALA A 133 6.06 0.69 15.96
N LEU A 134 6.40 1.96 15.71
CA LEU A 134 5.77 2.79 14.69
C LEU A 134 6.02 2.23 13.28
N GLY A 135 7.28 1.89 12.98
CA GLY A 135 7.68 1.25 11.74
C GLY A 135 6.92 -0.05 11.50
N ASP A 136 6.90 -0.94 12.49
CA ASP A 136 6.23 -2.24 12.43
C ASP A 136 4.71 -2.09 12.19
N ARG A 137 4.06 -1.14 12.88
CA ARG A 137 2.63 -0.85 12.66
C ARG A 137 2.34 -0.35 11.25
N LEU A 138 3.23 0.49 10.72
CA LEU A 138 3.08 1.04 9.37
C LEU A 138 3.32 -0.04 8.30
N MET A 139 4.30 -0.92 8.51
CA MET A 139 4.57 -2.07 7.65
C MET A 139 3.43 -3.09 7.68
N ALA A 140 2.89 -3.37 8.87
CA ALA A 140 1.77 -4.28 9.04
C ALA A 140 0.54 -3.84 8.24
N LYS A 141 0.25 -2.52 8.19
CA LYS A 141 -0.90 -1.97 7.44
C LYS A 141 -0.87 -2.26 5.94
N HIS A 142 0.31 -2.34 5.31
CA HIS A 142 0.42 -2.59 3.86
C HIS A 142 0.90 -4.00 3.49
N SER A 143 1.20 -4.86 4.49
CA SER A 143 1.56 -6.27 4.28
C SER A 143 0.53 -7.06 3.47
N LEU A 144 -0.76 -6.71 3.59
CA LEU A 144 -1.85 -7.28 2.82
C LEU A 144 -1.69 -7.05 1.31
N GLY A 145 -1.11 -5.92 0.90
CA GLY A 145 -0.85 -5.60 -0.49
C GLY A 145 0.22 -6.48 -1.13
N HIS A 146 1.29 -6.76 -0.38
CA HIS A 146 2.35 -7.68 -0.82
C HIS A 146 1.82 -9.09 -0.96
N PHE A 147 1.08 -9.58 0.04
CA PHE A 147 0.42 -10.88 -0.04
C PHE A 147 -0.52 -10.97 -1.25
N ALA A 148 -1.30 -9.92 -1.50
CA ALA A 148 -2.24 -9.93 -2.61
C ALA A 148 -1.56 -9.85 -3.98
N THR A 149 -0.42 -9.16 -4.08
CA THR A 149 0.43 -9.14 -5.28
C THR A 149 0.88 -10.57 -5.62
N ASP A 150 1.43 -11.28 -4.64
CA ASP A 150 1.82 -12.69 -4.81
C ASP A 150 0.63 -13.58 -5.17
N MET A 151 -0.53 -13.30 -4.60
CA MET A 151 -1.76 -14.06 -4.86
C MET A 151 -2.28 -13.85 -6.28
N LEU A 152 -2.23 -12.63 -6.83
CA LEU A 152 -2.61 -12.34 -8.22
C LEU A 152 -1.72 -13.10 -9.21
N LEU A 153 -0.40 -13.15 -8.95
CA LEU A 153 0.53 -13.92 -9.77
C LEU A 153 0.21 -15.43 -9.70
N LYS A 154 -0.01 -15.97 -8.50
CA LYS A 154 -0.37 -17.38 -8.30
C LYS A 154 -1.71 -17.74 -8.94
N LEU A 155 -2.70 -16.85 -8.90
CA LEU A 155 -3.97 -17.03 -9.60
C LEU A 155 -3.78 -17.03 -11.13
N GLY A 156 -2.90 -16.17 -11.65
CA GLY A 156 -2.53 -16.17 -13.06
C GLY A 156 -1.87 -17.48 -13.50
N LEU A 157 -0.98 -18.03 -12.68
CA LEU A 157 -0.36 -19.34 -12.90
C LEU A 157 -1.38 -20.48 -12.81
N LEU A 158 -2.29 -20.43 -11.83
CA LEU A 158 -3.39 -21.39 -11.69
C LEU A 158 -4.28 -21.38 -12.94
N GLY A 159 -4.47 -20.22 -13.56
CA GLY A 159 -5.13 -20.08 -14.86
C GLY A 159 -4.50 -20.93 -15.97
N THR A 160 -3.17 -21.06 -16.02
CA THR A 160 -2.51 -21.96 -17.00
C THR A 160 -2.91 -23.41 -16.80
N ILE A 161 -2.92 -23.85 -15.54
CA ILE A 161 -3.23 -25.23 -15.18
C ILE A 161 -4.69 -25.52 -15.57
N ILE A 162 -5.61 -24.61 -15.26
CA ILE A 162 -7.02 -24.74 -15.63
C ILE A 162 -7.21 -24.72 -17.14
N GLY A 163 -6.53 -23.82 -17.87
CA GLY A 163 -6.61 -23.78 -19.33
C GLY A 163 -6.07 -25.07 -19.97
N PHE A 164 -4.99 -25.64 -19.45
CA PHE A 164 -4.49 -26.95 -19.89
C PHE A 164 -5.46 -28.09 -19.59
N ILE A 165 -6.08 -28.11 -18.41
CA ILE A 165 -7.13 -29.09 -18.09
C ILE A 165 -8.27 -28.97 -19.10
N MET A 166 -8.79 -27.76 -19.32
CA MET A 166 -9.84 -27.51 -20.31
C MET A 166 -9.45 -27.91 -21.73
N MET A 167 -8.16 -27.79 -22.09
CA MET A 167 -7.64 -28.22 -23.39
C MET A 167 -7.61 -29.75 -23.54
N LEU A 168 -7.30 -30.47 -22.46
CA LEU A 168 -7.10 -31.93 -22.48
C LEU A 168 -8.39 -32.72 -22.19
N THR A 169 -9.36 -32.15 -21.46
CA THR A 169 -10.64 -32.81 -21.17
C THR A 169 -11.31 -33.40 -22.42
N PRO A 170 -11.47 -32.66 -23.53
CA PRO A 170 -12.15 -33.17 -24.71
C PRO A 170 -11.43 -34.36 -25.36
N VAL A 171 -10.11 -34.47 -25.20
CA VAL A 171 -9.31 -35.57 -25.77
C VAL A 171 -9.55 -36.89 -25.03
N GLY A 172 -9.77 -36.83 -23.71
CA GLY A 172 -10.03 -38.01 -22.88
C GLY A 172 -11.43 -38.62 -23.05
N GLU A 173 -12.37 -37.86 -23.61
CA GLU A 173 -13.77 -38.26 -23.78
C GLU A 173 -14.08 -38.83 -25.18
N LEU A 174 -13.08 -38.94 -26.05
CA LEU A 174 -13.30 -39.35 -27.43
C LEU A 174 -13.53 -40.85 -27.59
N THR A 175 -14.66 -41.18 -28.19
CA THR A 175 -15.01 -42.54 -28.60
C THR A 175 -15.07 -42.72 -30.13
N ASP A 176 -15.20 -41.65 -30.91
CA ASP A 176 -15.31 -41.67 -32.38
C ASP A 176 -14.44 -40.60 -33.06
N PHE A 177 -13.94 -40.90 -34.27
CA PHE A 177 -12.98 -40.09 -35.02
C PHE A 177 -13.57 -39.47 -36.30
N ASP A 178 -14.77 -38.90 -36.21
CA ASP A 178 -15.39 -38.19 -37.33
C ASP A 178 -14.80 -36.78 -37.54
N ALA A 179 -14.76 -36.32 -38.79
CA ALA A 179 -14.21 -35.00 -39.15
C ALA A 179 -14.88 -33.83 -38.40
N ASN A 180 -16.18 -33.92 -38.12
CA ASN A 180 -16.93 -32.90 -37.39
C ASN A 180 -16.53 -32.86 -35.89
N VAL A 181 -16.31 -34.03 -35.28
CA VAL A 181 -15.81 -34.15 -33.90
C VAL A 181 -14.40 -33.59 -33.80
N LEU A 182 -13.53 -33.90 -34.78
CA LEU A 182 -12.18 -33.35 -34.86
C LEU A 182 -12.16 -31.82 -34.96
N GLN A 183 -13.04 -31.22 -35.75
CA GLN A 183 -13.13 -29.76 -35.86
C GLN A 183 -13.61 -29.11 -34.55
N GLN A 184 -14.58 -29.72 -33.87
CA GLN A 184 -15.07 -29.26 -32.58
C GLN A 184 -14.01 -29.37 -31.47
N LEU A 185 -13.22 -30.45 -31.47
CA LEU A 185 -12.07 -30.61 -30.57
C LEU A 185 -11.05 -29.50 -30.75
N LEU A 186 -10.65 -29.21 -31.99
CA LEU A 186 -9.68 -28.14 -32.28
C LEU A 186 -10.16 -26.79 -31.74
N GLY A 187 -11.46 -26.50 -31.86
CA GLY A 187 -12.06 -25.30 -31.28
C GLY A 187 -12.02 -25.28 -29.74
N GLN A 188 -12.34 -26.40 -29.09
CA GLN A 188 -12.28 -26.50 -27.62
C GLN A 188 -10.84 -26.45 -27.08
N MET A 189 -9.89 -27.08 -27.78
CA MET A 189 -8.46 -27.01 -27.45
C MET A 189 -7.93 -25.59 -27.57
N SER A 190 -8.30 -24.87 -28.64
CA SER A 190 -7.97 -23.45 -28.80
C SER A 190 -8.57 -22.59 -27.68
N GLY A 191 -9.80 -22.89 -27.23
CA GLY A 191 -10.41 -22.25 -26.08
C GLY A 191 -9.64 -22.46 -24.77
N GLY A 192 -9.22 -23.69 -24.48
CA GLY A 192 -8.39 -23.98 -23.29
C GLY A 192 -7.05 -23.25 -23.31
N MET A 193 -6.41 -23.16 -24.48
CA MET A 193 -5.19 -22.36 -24.65
C MET A 193 -5.45 -20.87 -24.42
N ALA A 194 -6.55 -20.32 -24.94
CA ALA A 194 -6.90 -18.92 -24.74
C ALA A 194 -7.10 -18.60 -23.25
N VAL A 195 -7.84 -19.45 -22.51
CA VAL A 195 -8.01 -19.33 -21.06
C VAL A 195 -6.67 -19.30 -20.35
N ALA A 196 -5.76 -20.23 -20.66
CA ALA A 196 -4.43 -20.27 -20.05
C ALA A 196 -3.66 -18.96 -20.27
N LEU A 197 -3.56 -18.50 -21.52
CA LEU A 197 -2.76 -17.34 -21.89
C LEU A 197 -3.31 -16.04 -21.30
N PHE A 198 -4.61 -15.79 -21.46
CA PHE A 198 -5.25 -14.55 -21.02
C PHE A 198 -5.30 -14.43 -19.49
N THR A 199 -5.56 -15.55 -18.79
CA THR A 199 -5.58 -15.54 -17.32
C THR A 199 -4.19 -15.26 -16.75
N THR A 200 -3.14 -15.84 -17.34
CA THR A 200 -1.76 -15.58 -16.93
C THR A 200 -1.32 -14.17 -17.22
N LEU A 201 -1.65 -13.65 -18.40
CA LEU A 201 -1.40 -12.25 -18.74
C LEU A 201 -2.09 -11.31 -17.74
N SER A 202 -3.37 -11.55 -17.45
CA SER A 202 -4.12 -10.79 -16.46
C SER A 202 -3.46 -10.83 -15.08
N GLY A 203 -3.08 -12.01 -14.59
CA GLY A 203 -2.42 -12.17 -13.29
C GLY A 203 -1.06 -11.47 -13.21
N LEU A 204 -0.22 -11.62 -14.23
CA LEU A 204 1.11 -11.01 -14.27
C LEU A 204 1.04 -9.49 -14.37
N VAL A 205 0.19 -8.95 -15.26
CA VAL A 205 0.03 -7.51 -15.46
C VAL A 205 -0.52 -6.87 -14.19
N THR A 206 -1.60 -7.40 -13.63
CA THR A 206 -2.22 -6.84 -12.41
C THR A 206 -1.33 -6.98 -11.18
N SER A 207 -0.64 -8.12 -11.01
CA SER A 207 0.35 -8.30 -9.95
C SER A 207 1.47 -7.27 -10.06
N THR A 208 2.03 -7.06 -11.24
CA THR A 208 3.13 -6.10 -11.45
C THR A 208 2.67 -4.67 -11.15
N LEU A 209 1.49 -4.29 -11.66
CA LEU A 209 0.91 -2.96 -11.41
C LEU A 209 0.63 -2.73 -9.93
N LEU A 210 0.10 -3.73 -9.23
CA LEU A 210 -0.17 -3.64 -7.79
C LEU A 210 1.13 -3.57 -6.99
N GLY A 211 2.14 -4.36 -7.36
CA GLY A 211 3.47 -4.31 -6.76
C GLY A 211 4.10 -2.92 -6.85
N LEU A 212 4.02 -2.26 -8.01
CA LEU A 212 4.50 -0.88 -8.19
C LEU A 212 3.76 0.11 -7.28
N GLN A 213 2.45 -0.05 -7.11
CA GLN A 213 1.66 0.77 -6.19
C GLN A 213 2.16 0.60 -4.75
N TYR A 214 2.21 -0.63 -4.24
CA TYR A 214 2.64 -0.87 -2.85
C TYR A 214 4.11 -0.51 -2.62
N GLN A 215 5.00 -0.69 -3.59
CA GLN A 215 6.39 -0.25 -3.49
C GLN A 215 6.52 1.29 -3.32
N LEU A 216 5.66 2.07 -3.99
CA LEU A 216 5.60 3.53 -3.78
C LEU A 216 5.22 3.86 -2.32
N LEU A 217 4.25 3.12 -1.77
CA LEU A 217 3.77 3.31 -0.40
C LEU A 217 4.84 2.92 0.63
N ASP A 218 5.53 1.80 0.43
CA ASP A 218 6.63 1.34 1.29
C ASP A 218 7.74 2.38 1.36
N ALA A 219 8.19 2.86 0.20
CA ALA A 219 9.22 3.88 0.13
C ALA A 219 8.79 5.18 0.85
N ALA A 220 7.49 5.50 0.82
CA ALA A 220 6.94 6.65 1.54
C ALA A 220 6.84 6.42 3.05
N ALA A 221 6.51 5.21 3.47
CA ALA A 221 6.42 4.79 4.86
C ALA A 221 7.80 4.85 5.54
N VAL A 222 8.83 4.29 4.92
CA VAL A 222 10.21 4.35 5.41
C VAL A 222 10.67 5.81 5.57
N ARG A 223 10.51 6.64 4.52
CA ARG A 223 10.86 8.06 4.60
C ARG A 223 10.10 8.82 5.70
N PHE A 224 8.86 8.43 5.98
CA PHE A 224 8.08 9.04 7.06
C PHE A 224 8.68 8.69 8.43
N VAL A 225 8.97 7.40 8.67
CA VAL A 225 9.61 6.94 9.92
C VAL A 225 10.95 7.63 10.13
N ASP A 226 11.81 7.70 9.11
CA ASP A 226 13.09 8.39 9.17
C ASP A 226 12.93 9.88 9.53
N ARG A 227 11.95 10.56 8.93
CA ARG A 227 11.69 11.98 9.21
C ARG A 227 11.19 12.18 10.64
N VAL A 228 10.31 11.29 11.14
CA VAL A 228 9.85 11.33 12.53
C VAL A 228 11.04 11.16 13.48
N ALA A 229 11.91 10.17 13.24
CA ALA A 229 13.10 9.90 14.05
C ALA A 229 13.99 11.15 14.16
N VAL A 230 14.40 11.72 13.02
CA VAL A 230 15.26 12.91 12.97
C VAL A 230 14.59 14.10 13.66
N SER A 231 13.29 14.32 13.43
CA SER A 231 12.58 15.46 14.02
C SER A 231 12.52 15.35 15.54
N VAL A 232 12.31 14.15 16.07
CA VAL A 232 12.24 13.89 17.51
C VAL A 232 13.61 14.02 18.17
N ASP A 233 14.65 13.45 17.56
CA ASP A 233 16.01 13.52 18.11
C ASP A 233 16.55 14.95 18.14
N VAL A 234 16.26 15.74 17.10
CA VAL A 234 16.77 17.11 16.97
C VAL A 234 15.96 18.12 17.77
N LEU A 235 14.63 17.99 17.80
CA LEU A 235 13.75 19.02 18.38
C LEU A 235 13.19 18.64 19.75
N VAL A 236 12.82 17.37 19.93
CA VAL A 236 12.04 16.95 21.11
C VAL A 236 12.96 16.55 22.27
N LEU A 237 13.98 15.73 22.02
CA LEU A 237 14.91 15.27 23.07
C LEU A 237 15.65 16.41 23.78
N PRO A 238 16.22 17.43 23.07
CA PRO A 238 16.88 18.55 23.74
C PRO A 238 15.92 19.38 24.60
N MET A 239 14.65 19.52 24.19
CA MET A 239 13.65 20.24 24.97
C MET A 239 13.25 19.53 26.25
N LEU A 240 13.17 18.19 26.22
CA LEU A 240 12.87 17.39 27.41
C LEU A 240 14.04 17.40 28.40
N SER A 241 15.28 17.22 27.92
CA SER A 241 16.48 17.32 28.77
C SER A 241 16.67 18.70 29.41
N ARG A 242 16.29 19.78 28.71
CA ARG A 242 16.36 21.15 29.26
C ARG A 242 15.30 21.41 30.34
N LYS A 243 14.13 20.76 30.25
CA LYS A 243 13.03 20.88 31.22
C LYS A 243 13.40 20.23 32.56
N GLU A 244 14.06 19.07 32.54
CA GLU A 244 14.55 18.42 33.77
C GLU A 244 15.57 19.32 34.50
N ARG A 245 16.51 19.90 33.75
CA ARG A 245 17.57 20.78 34.30
C ARG A 245 17.12 22.16 34.78
N SER A 246 15.85 22.53 34.57
CA SER A 246 15.25 23.78 35.06
C SER A 246 14.22 23.55 36.17
N ALA A 247 13.98 22.29 36.54
CA ALA A 247 13.18 21.89 37.69
C ALA A 247 14.04 21.52 38.93
N GLU A 248 15.35 21.29 38.73
CA GLU A 248 16.41 21.35 39.78
C GLU A 248 16.84 22.78 40.09
#